data_AF-A0A0K8Q5I7-F1
#
_entry.id   AF-A0A0K8Q5I7-F1
#
_cell.length_a   1.000
_cell.length_b   1.000
_cell.length_c   1.000
_cell.angle_alpha   90.00
_cell.angle_beta   90.00
_cell.angle_gamma   90.00
#
_symmetry.space_group_name_H-M   'P 1'
#
loop_
_entity.id
_entity.type
_entity.pdbx_description
1 polymer ?
#
loop_
_entity_poly.entity_id
_entity_poly.type
_entity_poly.pdbx_seq_one_letter_code
_entity_poly.pdbx_strand_id
1 'polypeptide(L)'
;MQIIALYVNGLRHVLEGSEKVLARANQALATLERYRSRLDQVTSSLSALEIEAMVTVRDVAVTLQRQEMVRRISEEISQYVLELGEDGRLLSLQLDELTVGRGPGSDVIIRDYAGPNASAEDIDGAVSALLSLGPTELIDLSKIAGIIGFAGGVETLDAVVQPRGYRLLSGLKAVPKAVADRLVDHFGGLQFLMAATIDDLMTVDGIGDQRARTVREGLSRMAEASLLDRFL
;
A
#
# COMPACT_ATOMS: atom_id res chain seq x y z
N MET A 1 12.09 37.23 -21.12
CA MET A 1 11.31 35.97 -20.98
C MET A 1 11.29 35.30 -22.33
N GLN A 2 11.99 34.18 -22.47
CA GLN A 2 11.86 33.31 -23.65
C GLN A 2 10.87 32.21 -23.27
N ILE A 3 9.78 32.09 -24.03
CA ILE A 3 8.73 31.09 -23.82
C ILE A 3 8.80 30.14 -25.02
N ILE A 4 8.94 28.85 -24.76
CA ILE A 4 8.87 27.82 -25.79
C ILE A 4 7.52 27.12 -25.61
N ALA A 5 6.69 27.09 -26.67
CA ALA A 5 5.40 26.42 -26.65
C ALA A 5 5.33 25.41 -27.79
N LEU A 6 5.04 24.15 -27.44
CA LEU A 6 4.82 23.04 -28.34
C LEU A 6 3.32 22.89 -28.62
N TYR A 7 2.98 22.65 -29.89
CA TYR A 7 1.62 22.38 -30.32
C TYR A 7 1.59 21.05 -31.09
N VAL A 8 0.86 20.06 -30.58
CA VAL A 8 0.75 18.72 -31.18
C VAL A 8 -0.70 18.25 -31.06
N ASN A 9 -1.34 17.84 -32.16
CA ASN A 9 -2.72 17.34 -32.17
C ASN A 9 -3.74 18.24 -31.44
N GLY A 10 -3.59 19.56 -31.55
CA GLY A 10 -4.45 20.54 -30.86
C GLY A 10 -4.13 20.77 -29.38
N LEU A 11 -3.17 20.04 -28.81
CA LEU A 11 -2.65 20.26 -27.46
C LEU A 11 -1.58 21.35 -27.48
N ARG A 12 -1.66 22.30 -26.55
CA ARG A 12 -0.65 23.33 -26.31
C ARG A 12 0.08 23.01 -25.01
N HIS A 13 1.40 22.85 -25.08
CA HIS A 13 2.26 22.63 -23.92
C HIS A 13 3.36 23.71 -23.87
N VAL A 14 3.54 24.36 -22.73
CA VAL A 14 4.56 25.40 -22.54
C VAL A 14 5.71 24.79 -21.77
N LEU A 15 6.90 24.76 -22.38
CA LEU A 15 8.11 24.29 -21.71
C LEU A 15 8.60 25.36 -20.74
N GLU A 16 8.73 24.99 -19.47
CA GLU A 16 9.38 25.82 -18.48
C GLU A 16 10.90 25.64 -18.53
N GLY A 17 11.65 26.64 -18.06
CA GLY A 17 13.12 26.49 -17.94
C GLY A 17 13.47 25.53 -16.81
N SER A 18 14.53 24.72 -16.98
CA SER A 18 14.93 23.66 -16.06
C SER A 18 14.99 24.10 -14.58
N GLU A 19 15.46 25.32 -14.29
CA GLU A 19 15.53 25.86 -12.92
C GLU A 19 14.17 25.89 -12.21
N LYS A 20 13.10 26.26 -12.92
CA LYS A 20 11.75 26.35 -12.33
C LYS A 20 11.17 24.97 -12.09
N VAL A 21 11.35 24.06 -13.05
CA VAL A 21 10.89 22.67 -12.95
C VAL A 21 11.63 21.98 -11.80
N LEU A 22 12.95 22.11 -11.71
CA LEU A 22 13.78 21.60 -10.61
C LEU A 22 13.32 22.14 -9.25
N ALA A 23 13.02 23.43 -9.14
CA ALA A 23 12.55 24.02 -7.88
C ALA A 23 11.23 23.39 -7.40
N ARG A 24 10.26 23.18 -8.30
CA ARG A 24 8.99 22.49 -7.98
C ARG A 24 9.22 21.02 -7.65
N ALA A 25 10.08 20.35 -8.42
CA ALA A 25 10.38 18.93 -8.21
C ALA A 25 11.02 18.68 -6.84
N ASN A 26 11.96 19.53 -6.41
CA ASN A 26 12.56 19.45 -5.07
C ASN A 26 11.54 19.67 -3.95
N GLN A 27 10.56 20.58 -4.14
CA GLN A 27 9.46 20.78 -3.18
C GLN A 27 8.55 19.54 -3.11
N ALA A 28 8.22 18.96 -4.26
CA ALA A 28 7.44 17.73 -4.33
C ALA A 28 8.17 16.56 -3.67
N LEU A 29 9.49 16.43 -3.90
CA LEU A 29 10.32 15.40 -3.29
C LEU A 29 10.35 15.50 -1.77
N ALA A 30 10.58 16.68 -1.20
CA ALA A 30 10.53 16.91 0.25
C ALA A 30 9.13 16.58 0.84
N THR A 31 8.08 16.80 0.06
CA THR A 31 6.71 16.40 0.44
C THR A 31 6.56 14.88 0.40
N LEU A 32 7.09 14.22 -0.62
CA LEU A 32 7.08 12.76 -0.75
C LEU A 32 7.80 12.09 0.43
N GLU A 33 8.96 12.58 0.86
CA GLU A 33 9.69 12.06 2.02
C GLU A 33 8.81 12.05 3.28
N ARG A 34 8.13 13.18 3.55
CA ARG A 34 7.21 13.29 4.69
C ARG A 34 6.02 12.35 4.58
N TYR A 35 5.49 12.18 3.37
CA TYR A 35 4.33 11.32 3.14
C TYR A 35 4.70 9.84 3.22
N ARG A 36 5.89 9.47 2.74
CA ARG A 36 6.46 8.14 2.90
C ARG A 36 6.67 7.80 4.37
N SER A 37 7.31 8.69 5.14
CA SER A 37 7.49 8.46 6.59
C SER A 37 6.16 8.24 7.32
N ARG A 38 5.11 8.99 6.94
CA ARG A 38 3.75 8.78 7.48
C ARG A 38 3.13 7.47 7.01
N LEU A 39 3.34 7.07 5.75
CA LEU A 39 2.88 5.79 5.23
C LEU A 39 3.53 4.62 5.99
N ASP A 40 4.82 4.71 6.25
CA ASP A 40 5.56 3.70 7.01
C ASP A 40 5.00 3.58 8.44
N GLN A 41 4.71 4.70 9.09
CA GLN A 41 4.08 4.75 10.41
C GLN A 41 2.71 4.07 10.42
N VAL A 42 1.78 4.48 9.53
CA VAL A 42 0.43 3.90 9.51
C VAL A 42 0.43 2.43 9.10
N THR A 43 1.36 2.02 8.24
CA THR A 43 1.52 0.61 7.84
C THR A 43 2.05 -0.24 9.00
N SER A 44 2.99 0.29 9.80
CA SER A 44 3.44 -0.38 11.01
C SER A 44 2.29 -0.50 12.03
N SER A 45 1.58 0.59 12.30
CA SER A 45 0.41 0.58 13.19
C SER A 45 -0.68 -0.39 12.73
N LEU A 46 -0.99 -0.43 11.42
CA LEU A 46 -1.93 -1.40 10.86
C LEU A 46 -1.46 -2.83 11.13
N SER A 47 -0.16 -3.12 10.95
CA SER A 47 0.40 -4.44 11.24
C SER A 47 0.24 -4.86 12.69
N ALA A 48 0.45 -3.94 13.63
CA ALA A 48 0.23 -4.21 15.04
C ALA A 48 -1.24 -4.53 15.34
N LEU A 49 -2.16 -3.70 14.83
CA LEU A 49 -3.60 -3.91 14.99
C LEU A 49 -4.10 -5.20 14.36
N GLU A 50 -3.53 -5.59 13.22
CA GLU A 50 -3.85 -6.85 12.53
C GLU A 50 -3.46 -8.07 13.38
N ILE A 51 -2.29 -8.03 14.01
CA ILE A 51 -1.80 -9.08 14.90
C ILE A 51 -2.65 -9.15 16.16
N GLU A 52 -3.02 -8.01 16.74
CA GLU A 52 -3.85 -7.91 17.94
C GLU A 52 -5.36 -8.15 17.67
N ALA A 53 -5.76 -8.35 16.41
CA ALA A 53 -7.15 -8.51 15.99
C ALA A 53 -8.06 -7.28 16.31
N MET A 54 -7.48 -6.08 16.33
CA MET A 54 -8.15 -4.83 16.73
C MET A 54 -8.29 -3.80 15.59
N VAL A 55 -8.10 -4.22 14.33
CA VAL A 55 -8.21 -3.31 13.17
C VAL A 55 -9.62 -2.75 13.04
N THR A 56 -9.72 -1.46 12.81
CA THR A 56 -10.97 -0.81 12.41
C THR A 56 -10.97 -0.47 10.91
N VAL A 57 -12.14 -0.28 10.32
CA VAL A 57 -12.26 0.20 8.93
C VAL A 57 -11.51 1.52 8.73
N ARG A 58 -11.45 2.38 9.75
CA ARG A 58 -10.67 3.62 9.72
C ARG A 58 -9.18 3.37 9.48
N ASP A 59 -8.59 2.38 10.15
CA ASP A 59 -7.16 2.08 10.05
C ASP A 59 -6.80 1.64 8.63
N VAL A 60 -7.67 0.82 8.02
CA VAL A 60 -7.54 0.38 6.63
C VAL A 60 -7.67 1.58 5.67
N ALA A 61 -8.71 2.40 5.86
CA ALA A 61 -8.96 3.57 5.01
C ALA A 61 -7.83 4.60 5.08
N VAL A 62 -7.27 4.85 6.27
CA VAL A 62 -6.12 5.75 6.46
C VAL A 62 -4.87 5.21 5.75
N THR A 63 -4.62 3.91 5.85
CA THR A 63 -3.46 3.29 5.17
C THR A 63 -3.58 3.41 3.65
N LEU A 64 -4.75 3.09 3.08
CA LEU A 64 -5.03 3.25 1.66
C LEU A 64 -4.94 4.72 1.20
N GLN A 65 -5.46 5.65 2.01
CA GLN A 65 -5.36 7.09 1.75
C GLN A 65 -3.88 7.52 1.63
N ARG A 66 -3.03 7.12 2.58
CA ARG A 66 -1.61 7.49 2.58
C ARG A 66 -0.86 6.87 1.41
N GLN A 67 -1.18 5.63 1.06
CA GLN A 67 -0.59 4.94 -0.08
C GLN A 67 -0.92 5.67 -1.39
N GLU A 68 -2.18 6.08 -1.55
CA GLU A 68 -2.63 6.84 -2.72
C GLU A 68 -1.99 8.24 -2.80
N MET A 69 -1.87 8.93 -1.67
CA MET A 69 -1.17 10.23 -1.64
C MET A 69 0.31 10.11 -2.04
N VAL A 70 1.01 9.08 -1.55
CA VAL A 70 2.41 8.79 -1.94
C VAL A 70 2.51 8.49 -3.43
N ARG A 71 1.57 7.70 -3.99
CA ARG A 71 1.52 7.39 -5.43
C ARG A 71 1.36 8.66 -6.27
N ARG A 72 0.40 9.53 -5.95
CA ARG A 72 0.13 10.77 -6.71
C ARG A 72 1.35 11.69 -6.76
N ILE A 73 2.00 11.92 -5.63
CA ILE A 73 3.19 12.78 -5.58
C ILE A 73 4.34 12.13 -6.35
N SER A 74 4.50 10.80 -6.26
CA SER A 74 5.52 10.09 -7.05
C SER A 74 5.29 10.25 -8.56
N GLU A 75 4.04 10.17 -9.00
CA GLU A 75 3.66 10.38 -10.41
C GLU A 75 3.89 11.82 -10.86
N GLU A 76 3.58 12.80 -10.02
CA GLU A 76 3.87 14.21 -10.29
C GLU A 76 5.38 14.45 -10.44
N ILE A 77 6.20 13.89 -9.54
CA ILE A 77 7.67 13.98 -9.65
C ILE A 77 8.18 13.27 -10.91
N SER A 78 7.59 12.14 -11.28
CA SER A 78 7.93 11.43 -12.53
C SER A 78 7.69 12.30 -13.76
N GLN A 79 6.63 13.13 -13.75
CA GLN A 79 6.39 14.10 -14.82
C GLN A 79 7.46 15.20 -14.85
N TYR A 80 7.89 15.71 -13.69
CA TYR A 80 9.00 16.67 -13.63
C TYR A 80 10.32 16.07 -14.12
N VAL A 81 10.64 14.81 -13.76
CA VAL A 81 11.81 14.09 -14.28
C VAL A 81 11.75 13.99 -15.80
N LEU A 82 10.58 13.67 -16.36
CA LEU A 82 10.38 13.57 -17.80
C LEU A 82 10.56 14.93 -18.51
N GLU A 83 10.08 16.03 -17.92
CA GLU A 83 10.26 17.38 -18.47
C GLU A 83 11.73 17.84 -18.42
N LEU A 84 12.46 17.44 -17.38
CA LEU A 84 13.89 17.80 -17.19
C LEU A 84 14.85 17.00 -18.07
N GLY A 85 14.47 15.80 -18.50
CA GLY A 85 15.37 14.92 -19.26
C GLY A 85 16.66 14.62 -18.51
N GLU A 86 17.82 14.91 -19.11
CA GLU A 86 19.14 14.68 -18.51
C GLU A 86 19.34 15.46 -17.20
N ASP A 87 18.79 16.67 -17.10
CA ASP A 87 18.86 17.51 -15.88
C ASP A 87 18.13 16.84 -14.70
N GLY A 88 17.21 15.91 -14.98
CA GLY A 88 16.40 15.19 -14.00
C GLY A 88 17.07 13.96 -13.41
N ARG A 89 18.29 13.59 -13.82
CA ARG A 89 18.94 12.34 -13.41
C ARG A 89 19.03 12.15 -11.89
N LEU A 90 19.46 13.17 -11.15
CA LEU A 90 19.58 13.09 -9.69
C LEU A 90 18.22 12.93 -9.02
N LEU A 91 17.23 13.69 -9.50
CA LEU A 91 15.86 13.63 -9.02
C LEU A 91 15.25 12.25 -9.25
N SER A 92 15.51 11.63 -10.41
CA SER A 92 15.07 10.25 -10.70
C SER A 92 15.64 9.26 -9.69
N LEU A 93 16.94 9.34 -9.38
CA LEU A 93 17.57 8.44 -8.40
C LEU A 93 16.97 8.60 -7.00
N GLN A 94 16.68 9.84 -6.59
CA GLN A 94 16.05 10.11 -5.30
C GLN A 94 14.60 9.61 -5.26
N LEU A 95 13.84 9.79 -6.35
CA LEU A 95 12.50 9.24 -6.48
C LEU A 95 12.52 7.71 -6.42
N ASP A 96 13.46 7.07 -7.12
CA ASP A 96 13.62 5.61 -7.10
C ASP A 96 13.90 5.13 -5.67
N GLU A 97 14.84 5.76 -4.94
CA GLU A 97 15.11 5.43 -3.53
C GLU A 97 13.85 5.59 -2.66
N LEU A 98 13.10 6.68 -2.84
CA LEU A 98 11.85 6.95 -2.14
C LEU A 98 10.65 6.13 -2.63
N THR A 99 10.80 5.31 -3.66
CA THR A 99 9.73 4.41 -4.12
C THR A 99 10.07 2.94 -4.00
N VAL A 100 11.35 2.61 -3.82
CA VAL A 100 11.84 1.27 -3.49
C VAL A 100 11.26 0.82 -2.16
N GLY A 101 10.71 -0.40 -2.14
CA GLY A 101 10.21 -1.01 -0.92
C GLY A 101 8.92 -0.39 -0.39
N ARG A 102 8.06 0.17 -1.26
CA ARG A 102 6.72 0.70 -0.94
C ARG A 102 5.74 -0.30 -0.28
N GLY A 103 6.23 -1.49 0.09
CA GLY A 103 5.41 -2.57 0.63
C GLY A 103 4.45 -3.12 -0.41
N PRO A 104 3.48 -3.94 0.04
CA PRO A 104 2.39 -4.40 -0.80
C PRO A 104 1.58 -3.23 -1.39
N GLY A 105 1.12 -3.41 -2.63
CA GLY A 105 0.23 -2.45 -3.30
C GLY A 105 -1.14 -2.34 -2.61
N SER A 106 -1.92 -1.33 -3.01
CA SER A 106 -3.28 -1.13 -2.49
C SER A 106 -4.17 -2.33 -2.79
N ASP A 107 -3.90 -3.06 -3.87
CA ASP A 107 -4.55 -4.32 -4.24
C ASP A 107 -4.49 -5.37 -3.12
N VAL A 108 -3.34 -5.51 -2.47
CA VAL A 108 -3.16 -6.51 -1.40
C VAL A 108 -3.91 -6.10 -0.15
N ILE A 109 -3.89 -4.81 0.21
CA ILE A 109 -4.64 -4.30 1.37
C ILE A 109 -6.14 -4.45 1.12
N ILE A 110 -6.63 -4.02 -0.06
CA ILE A 110 -8.04 -4.16 -0.43
C ILE A 110 -8.45 -5.63 -0.40
N ARG A 111 -7.64 -6.52 -0.99
CA ARG A 111 -7.90 -7.97 -0.98
C ARG A 111 -7.99 -8.56 0.42
N ASP A 112 -7.20 -8.07 1.37
CA ASP A 112 -7.22 -8.55 2.75
C ASP A 112 -8.49 -8.23 3.53
N TYR A 113 -9.15 -7.13 3.18
CA TYR A 113 -10.39 -6.68 3.81
C TYR A 113 -11.62 -6.84 2.93
N ALA A 114 -11.46 -7.34 1.70
CA ALA A 114 -12.55 -7.61 0.80
C ALA A 114 -13.42 -8.76 1.33
N GLY A 115 -14.74 -8.63 1.15
CA GLY A 115 -15.71 -9.64 1.58
C GLY A 115 -15.41 -11.04 1.02
N PRO A 116 -15.86 -12.12 1.69
CA PRO A 116 -15.50 -13.52 1.38
C PRO A 116 -15.62 -13.88 -0.11
N ASN A 117 -16.62 -13.31 -0.79
CA ASN A 117 -16.96 -13.59 -2.19
C ASN A 117 -16.40 -12.57 -3.20
N ALA A 118 -15.53 -11.66 -2.77
CA ALA A 118 -14.94 -10.67 -3.68
C ALA A 118 -14.07 -11.37 -4.74
N SER A 119 -14.39 -11.10 -6.00
CA SER A 119 -13.62 -11.58 -7.15
C SER A 119 -12.38 -10.72 -7.40
N ALA A 120 -11.49 -11.18 -8.26
CA ALA A 120 -10.35 -10.38 -8.71
C ALA A 120 -10.82 -9.09 -9.43
N GLU A 121 -11.92 -9.17 -10.19
CA GLU A 121 -12.52 -8.01 -10.87
C GLU A 121 -13.05 -6.98 -9.88
N ASP A 122 -13.62 -7.42 -8.75
CA ASP A 122 -14.07 -6.51 -7.68
C ASP A 122 -12.89 -5.77 -7.04
N ILE A 123 -11.77 -6.48 -6.81
CA ILE A 123 -10.54 -5.89 -6.25
C ILE A 123 -9.96 -4.87 -7.23
N ASP A 124 -9.84 -5.22 -8.51
CA ASP A 124 -9.32 -4.32 -9.55
C ASP A 124 -10.23 -3.09 -9.75
N GLY A 125 -11.55 -3.29 -9.65
CA GLY A 125 -12.54 -2.22 -9.65
C GLY A 125 -12.38 -1.28 -8.45
N ALA A 126 -12.18 -1.83 -7.26
CA ALA A 126 -11.94 -1.05 -6.04
C ALA A 126 -10.60 -0.28 -6.09
N VAL A 127 -9.53 -0.90 -6.59
CA VAL A 127 -8.25 -0.22 -6.84
C VAL A 127 -8.49 0.95 -7.79
N SER A 128 -9.12 0.70 -8.94
CA SER A 128 -9.40 1.74 -9.94
C SER A 128 -10.23 2.89 -9.38
N ALA A 129 -11.23 2.58 -8.55
CA ALA A 129 -12.04 3.60 -7.86
C ALA A 129 -11.18 4.44 -6.91
N LEU A 130 -10.29 3.84 -6.13
CA LEU A 130 -9.36 4.55 -5.25
C LEU A 130 -8.44 5.49 -6.04
N LEU A 131 -7.88 5.00 -7.15
CA LEU A 131 -7.00 5.80 -8.02
C LEU A 131 -7.73 6.98 -8.67
N SER A 132 -9.03 6.85 -8.90
CA SER A 132 -9.87 7.86 -9.55
C SER A 132 -10.35 9.00 -8.64
N LEU A 133 -10.20 8.88 -7.32
CA LEU A 133 -10.71 9.86 -6.37
C LEU A 133 -10.14 11.27 -6.60
N GLY A 134 -10.96 12.30 -6.57
CA GLY A 134 -10.48 13.68 -6.55
C GLY A 134 -9.71 14.02 -5.26
N PRO A 135 -8.91 15.12 -5.22
CA PRO A 135 -8.20 15.55 -4.01
C PRO A 135 -9.12 15.77 -2.81
N THR A 136 -10.32 16.31 -3.03
CA THR A 136 -11.34 16.52 -1.98
C THR A 136 -11.95 15.22 -1.49
N GLU A 137 -12.16 14.28 -2.40
CA GLU A 137 -12.76 12.98 -2.10
C GLU A 137 -11.79 12.09 -1.33
N LEU A 138 -10.50 12.18 -1.65
CA LEU A 138 -9.45 11.44 -0.97
C LEU A 138 -9.36 11.80 0.53
N ILE A 139 -9.79 13.00 0.93
CA ILE A 139 -9.82 13.43 2.34
C ILE A 139 -10.92 12.69 3.13
N ASP A 140 -12.02 12.33 2.46
CA ASP A 140 -13.16 11.67 3.10
C ASP A 140 -12.92 10.16 3.22
N LEU A 141 -12.53 9.73 4.43
CA LEU A 141 -12.29 8.32 4.74
C LEU A 141 -13.54 7.44 4.52
N SER A 142 -14.74 8.01 4.60
CA SER A 142 -15.99 7.27 4.36
C SER A 142 -16.13 6.86 2.90
N LYS A 143 -15.61 7.66 1.96
CA LYS A 143 -15.56 7.30 0.53
C LYS A 143 -14.60 6.14 0.29
N ILE A 144 -13.44 6.18 0.92
CA ILE A 144 -12.45 5.10 0.84
C ILE A 144 -13.01 3.81 1.46
N ALA A 145 -13.67 3.90 2.62
CA ALA A 145 -14.36 2.78 3.25
C ALA A 145 -15.44 2.17 2.32
N GLY A 146 -16.20 3.01 1.62
CA GLY A 146 -17.19 2.55 0.64
C GLY A 146 -16.56 1.76 -0.52
N ILE A 147 -15.39 2.18 -1.00
CA ILE A 147 -14.66 1.50 -2.09
C ILE A 147 -14.25 0.07 -1.70
N ILE A 148 -13.88 -0.15 -0.44
CA ILE A 148 -13.49 -1.48 0.06
C ILE A 148 -14.67 -2.31 0.58
N GLY A 149 -15.91 -1.87 0.33
CA GLY A 149 -17.12 -2.62 0.66
C GLY A 149 -17.75 -2.29 2.02
N PHE A 150 -17.23 -1.30 2.76
CA PHE A 150 -17.81 -0.82 4.02
C PHE A 150 -18.64 0.45 3.77
N ALA A 151 -19.79 0.26 3.12
CA ALA A 151 -20.74 1.34 2.87
C ALA A 151 -21.64 1.57 4.10
N GLY A 152 -21.50 2.73 4.75
CA GLY A 152 -22.42 3.15 5.82
C GLY A 152 -22.06 4.46 6.52
N GLY A 153 -21.15 5.26 5.96
CA GLY A 153 -20.78 6.57 6.52
C GLY A 153 -19.86 6.46 7.73
N VAL A 154 -19.78 7.51 8.54
CA VAL A 154 -18.80 7.64 9.64
C VAL A 154 -18.93 6.52 10.68
N GLU A 155 -20.14 6.05 10.97
CA GLU A 155 -20.39 4.97 11.93
C GLU A 155 -19.73 3.64 11.52
N THR A 156 -19.55 3.40 10.21
CA THR A 156 -18.84 2.20 9.73
C THR A 156 -17.34 2.27 9.92
N LEU A 157 -16.76 3.45 10.16
CA LEU A 157 -15.32 3.59 10.35
C LEU A 157 -14.82 2.96 11.65
N ASP A 158 -15.67 2.90 12.68
CA ASP A 158 -15.35 2.32 13.98
C ASP A 158 -15.58 0.81 14.05
N ALA A 159 -16.12 0.21 12.97
CA ALA A 159 -16.35 -1.23 12.91
C ALA A 159 -15.02 -2.00 12.91
N VAL A 160 -14.92 -3.01 13.78
CA VAL A 160 -13.76 -3.92 13.82
C VAL A 160 -13.82 -4.88 12.65
N VAL A 161 -12.70 -5.03 11.95
CA VAL A 161 -12.53 -5.89 10.77
C VAL A 161 -11.33 -6.80 10.96
N GLN A 162 -11.31 -7.94 10.27
CA GLN A 162 -10.22 -8.91 10.35
C GLN A 162 -9.58 -9.07 8.97
N PRO A 163 -8.25 -9.02 8.87
CA PRO A 163 -7.55 -9.29 7.61
C PRO A 163 -7.56 -10.79 7.29
N ARG A 164 -7.52 -11.11 6.00
CA ARG A 164 -7.32 -12.49 5.54
C ARG A 164 -5.89 -12.98 5.73
N GLY A 165 -4.89 -12.11 5.58
CA GLY A 165 -3.47 -12.36 5.87
C GLY A 165 -2.52 -12.24 4.67
N TYR A 166 -3.01 -11.85 3.49
CA TYR A 166 -2.19 -11.65 2.29
C TYR A 166 -1.10 -10.59 2.51
N ARG A 167 -1.39 -9.50 3.22
CA ARG A 167 -0.46 -8.39 3.45
C ARG A 167 0.72 -8.82 4.32
N LEU A 168 0.48 -9.44 5.47
CA LEU A 168 1.58 -9.91 6.33
C LEU A 168 2.41 -10.99 5.64
N LEU A 169 1.78 -11.91 4.92
CA LEU A 169 2.49 -12.93 4.14
C LEU A 169 3.32 -12.33 3.00
N SER A 170 2.84 -11.27 2.35
CA SER A 170 3.60 -10.58 1.29
C SER A 170 4.88 -9.90 1.81
N GLY A 171 4.94 -9.58 3.12
CA GLY A 171 6.14 -9.10 3.78
C GLY A 171 7.22 -10.18 3.93
N LEU A 172 6.85 -11.46 3.86
CA LEU A 172 7.79 -12.57 3.96
C LEU A 172 8.44 -12.85 2.60
N LYS A 173 9.60 -12.24 2.34
CA LYS A 173 10.36 -12.40 1.07
C LYS A 173 10.59 -13.86 0.63
N ALA A 174 10.64 -14.79 1.58
CA ALA A 174 10.87 -16.21 1.32
C ALA A 174 9.61 -16.99 0.90
N VAL A 175 8.43 -16.36 0.92
CA VAL A 175 7.15 -17.00 0.61
C VAL A 175 6.67 -16.53 -0.77
N PRO A 176 6.65 -17.41 -1.79
CA PRO A 176 6.09 -17.05 -3.09
C PRO A 176 4.61 -16.70 -3.00
N LYS A 177 4.15 -15.74 -3.84
CA LYS A 177 2.75 -15.29 -3.87
C LYS A 177 1.74 -16.44 -3.95
N ALA A 178 1.98 -17.42 -4.82
CA ALA A 178 1.10 -18.58 -4.98
C ALA A 178 0.98 -19.45 -3.70
N VAL A 179 2.01 -19.47 -2.85
CA VAL A 179 1.95 -20.17 -1.56
C VAL A 179 1.22 -19.33 -0.53
N ALA A 180 1.47 -18.02 -0.50
CA ALA A 180 0.73 -17.10 0.35
C ALA A 180 -0.78 -17.18 0.05
N ASP A 181 -1.15 -17.26 -1.22
CA ASP A 181 -2.55 -17.40 -1.63
C ASP A 181 -3.19 -18.67 -1.05
N ARG A 182 -2.55 -19.83 -1.18
CA ARG A 182 -3.06 -21.09 -0.63
C ARG A 182 -3.15 -21.09 0.89
N LEU A 183 -2.18 -20.47 1.58
CA LEU A 183 -2.23 -20.34 3.04
C LEU A 183 -3.46 -19.55 3.46
N VAL A 184 -3.68 -18.39 2.85
CA VAL A 184 -4.83 -17.55 3.18
C VAL A 184 -6.14 -18.27 2.87
N ASP A 185 -6.23 -18.91 1.71
CA ASP A 185 -7.43 -19.63 1.30
C ASP A 185 -7.72 -20.83 2.21
N HIS A 186 -6.68 -21.51 2.73
CA HIS A 186 -6.82 -22.64 3.65
C HIS A 186 -7.24 -22.22 5.07
N PHE A 187 -6.61 -21.20 5.64
CA PHE A 187 -6.85 -20.78 7.02
C PHE A 187 -8.01 -19.78 7.16
N GLY A 188 -8.41 -19.10 6.09
CA GLY A 188 -9.58 -18.23 6.04
C GLY A 188 -9.49 -16.95 6.88
N GLY A 189 -8.32 -16.64 7.47
CA GLY A 189 -8.12 -15.45 8.28
C GLY A 189 -6.72 -15.41 8.92
N LEU A 190 -6.22 -14.19 9.15
CA LEU A 190 -4.88 -14.02 9.70
C LEU A 190 -4.75 -14.65 11.09
N GLN A 191 -5.77 -14.52 11.94
CA GLN A 191 -5.73 -15.04 13.30
C GLN A 191 -5.59 -16.57 13.34
N PHE A 192 -6.29 -17.27 12.44
CA PHE A 192 -6.13 -18.72 12.28
C PHE A 192 -4.74 -19.09 11.76
N LEU A 193 -4.24 -18.35 10.78
CA LEU A 193 -2.88 -18.53 10.26
C LEU A 193 -1.81 -18.29 11.34
N MET A 194 -2.00 -17.30 12.22
CA MET A 194 -1.07 -17.03 13.32
C MET A 194 -1.13 -18.09 14.43
N ALA A 195 -2.28 -18.75 14.62
CA ALA A 195 -2.42 -19.86 15.57
C ALA A 195 -1.91 -21.20 15.00
N ALA A 196 -1.74 -21.31 13.68
CA ALA A 196 -1.34 -22.53 13.00
C ALA A 196 0.05 -23.04 13.45
N THR A 197 0.13 -24.34 13.70
CA THR A 197 1.37 -25.07 13.98
C THR A 197 2.13 -25.38 12.68
N ILE A 198 3.38 -25.82 12.80
CA ILE A 198 4.17 -26.27 11.64
C ILE A 198 3.46 -27.42 10.92
N ASP A 199 2.88 -28.35 11.68
CA ASP A 199 2.16 -29.49 11.12
C ASP A 199 0.91 -29.05 10.35
N ASP A 200 0.16 -28.07 10.88
CA ASP A 200 -1.01 -27.49 10.18
C ASP A 200 -0.59 -26.83 8.87
N LEU A 201 0.50 -26.04 8.89
CA LEU A 201 1.02 -25.37 7.68
C LEU A 201 1.45 -26.39 6.60
N MET A 202 1.97 -27.54 7.01
CA MET A 202 2.39 -28.62 6.09
C MET A 202 1.21 -29.35 5.44
N THR A 203 -0.02 -29.19 5.94
CA THR A 203 -1.21 -29.74 5.28
C THR A 203 -1.58 -28.98 4.00
N VAL A 204 -1.03 -27.78 3.79
CA VAL A 204 -1.30 -26.95 2.63
C VAL A 204 -0.43 -27.35 1.44
N ASP A 205 -1.07 -27.54 0.29
CA ASP A 205 -0.39 -27.98 -0.93
C ASP A 205 0.78 -27.08 -1.33
N GLY A 206 1.96 -27.70 -1.44
CA GLY A 206 3.19 -27.01 -1.79
C GLY A 206 3.90 -26.39 -0.58
N ILE A 207 3.61 -26.79 0.66
CA ILE A 207 4.35 -26.39 1.85
C ILE A 207 5.02 -27.61 2.48
N GLY A 208 6.34 -27.71 2.31
CA GLY A 208 7.16 -28.69 3.04
C GLY A 208 7.67 -28.13 4.37
N ASP A 209 8.28 -28.99 5.19
CA ASP A 209 8.80 -28.67 6.54
C ASP A 209 9.64 -27.38 6.58
N GLN A 210 10.63 -27.24 5.70
CA GLN A 210 11.48 -26.04 5.66
C GLN A 210 10.67 -24.75 5.42
N ARG A 211 9.65 -24.80 4.57
CA ARG A 211 8.81 -23.63 4.24
C ARG A 211 7.83 -23.33 5.36
N ALA A 212 7.22 -24.36 5.96
CA ALA A 212 6.35 -24.21 7.13
C ALA A 212 7.09 -23.54 8.30
N ARG A 213 8.33 -23.98 8.59
CA ARG A 213 9.20 -23.33 9.59
C ARG A 213 9.48 -21.88 9.25
N THR A 214 9.84 -21.60 8.00
CA THR A 214 10.14 -20.23 7.53
C THR A 214 8.92 -19.29 7.70
N VAL A 215 7.72 -19.78 7.37
CA VAL A 215 6.47 -19.02 7.55
C VAL A 215 6.21 -18.78 9.04
N ARG A 216 6.30 -19.84 9.86
CA ARG A 216 6.07 -19.77 11.31
C ARG A 216 7.03 -18.81 12.01
N GLU A 217 8.32 -18.88 11.69
CA GLU A 217 9.34 -17.96 12.20
C GLU A 217 9.13 -16.53 11.69
N GLY A 218 8.70 -16.36 10.45
CA GLY A 218 8.31 -15.07 9.89
C GLY A 218 7.20 -14.41 10.69
N LEU A 219 6.09 -15.13 10.88
CA LEU A 219 4.94 -14.65 11.65
C LEU A 219 5.29 -14.38 13.12
N SER A 220 6.11 -15.23 13.76
CA SER A 220 6.56 -15.01 15.14
C SER A 220 7.37 -13.72 15.27
N ARG A 221 8.35 -13.51 14.38
CA ARG A 221 9.17 -12.29 14.39
C ARG A 221 8.35 -11.02 14.18
N MET A 222 7.33 -11.07 13.34
CA MET A 222 6.43 -9.93 13.12
C MET A 222 5.61 -9.61 14.37
N ALA A 223 5.10 -10.64 15.06
CA ALA A 223 4.40 -10.47 16.33
C ALA A 223 5.33 -9.91 17.43
N GLU A 224 6.56 -10.41 17.53
CA GLU A 224 7.56 -9.91 18.46
C GLU A 224 7.94 -8.46 18.18
N ALA A 225 8.15 -8.09 16.92
CA ALA A 225 8.44 -6.71 16.53
C ALA A 225 7.31 -5.75 16.90
N SER A 226 6.05 -6.17 16.66
CA SER A 226 4.87 -5.40 17.07
C SER A 226 4.79 -5.17 18.58
N LEU A 227 5.22 -6.14 19.40
CA LEU A 227 5.26 -5.99 20.85
C LEU A 227 6.37 -5.03 21.30
N LEU A 228 7.52 -5.04 20.61
CA LEU A 228 8.66 -4.18 20.93
C LEU A 228 8.40 -2.71 20.59
N ASP A 229 7.74 -2.43 19.46
CA ASP A 229 7.35 -1.07 19.06
C ASP A 229 6.41 -0.40 20.08
N ARG A 230 5.79 -1.15 20.99
CA ARG A 230 4.97 -0.63 22.09
C ARG A 230 5.79 -0.06 23.26
N PHE A 231 7.04 -0.49 23.41
CA PHE A 231 7.92 -0.11 24.51
C PHE A 231 8.94 0.98 24.14
N LEU A 232 8.95 1.44 22.88
CA LEU A 232 9.78 2.52 22.36
C LEU A 232 8.92 3.78 22.12
#